data_AF-A0A2V8PDL9-F1
#
_entry.id   AF-A0A2V8PDL9-F1
#
_cell.length_a   1.000
_cell.length_b   1.000
_cell.length_c   1.000
_cell.angle_alpha   90.00
_cell.angle_beta   90.00
_cell.angle_gamma   90.00
#
_symmetry.space_group_name_H-M   'P 1'
#
loop_
_entity.id
_entity.type
_entity.pdbx_description
1 polymer ?
#
loop_
_entity_poly.entity_id
_entity_poly.type
_entity_poly.pdbx_seq_one_letter_code
_entity_poly.pdbx_strand_id
1 'polypeptide(L)'
;MKRMTRLTYILAALAMVMMTTIPAQAEFKGTLQRDQDWLLEINNESPDSTTATVYYLGKNLEVIEILTVSAAETIQQTIPKPGRGVRRAIVEVDPTFNPNGNYGAIVRVVQGAPNFTSRCISTREGDTFRLVFDVV
;
A
#
# COMPACT_ATOMS: atom_id res chain seq x y z
N MET A 1 41.52 -23.79 6.52
CA MET A 1 40.62 -23.09 7.48
C MET A 1 40.29 -21.62 7.13
N LYS A 2 41.19 -20.81 6.54
CA LYS A 2 40.92 -19.39 6.16
C LYS A 2 39.82 -19.15 5.08
N ARG A 3 39.39 -20.18 4.34
CA ARG A 3 38.34 -20.06 3.29
C ARG A 3 36.92 -20.20 3.84
N MET A 4 36.73 -20.91 4.96
CA MET A 4 35.41 -21.11 5.57
C MET A 4 34.85 -19.84 6.18
N THR A 5 35.70 -19.03 6.83
CA THR A 5 35.30 -17.76 7.46
C THR A 5 34.78 -16.74 6.44
N ARG A 6 35.39 -16.65 5.24
CA ARG A 6 34.91 -15.74 4.18
C ARG A 6 33.51 -16.08 3.68
N LEU A 7 33.18 -17.36 3.56
CA LEU A 7 31.86 -17.83 3.16
C LEU A 7 30.79 -17.48 4.21
N THR A 8 31.13 -17.57 5.49
CA THR A 8 30.22 -17.20 6.59
C THR A 8 29.91 -15.71 6.59
N TYR A 9 30.89 -14.84 6.33
CA TYR A 9 30.66 -13.40 6.23
C TYR A 9 29.79 -13.01 5.03
N ILE A 10 29.96 -13.69 3.88
CA ILE A 10 29.12 -13.44 2.69
C ILE A 10 27.67 -13.89 2.94
N LEU A 11 27.47 -15.04 3.59
CA LEU A 11 26.13 -15.50 3.95
C LEU A 11 25.47 -14.61 5.00
N ALA A 12 26.22 -14.13 5.99
CA ALA A 12 25.71 -13.17 6.97
C ALA A 12 25.35 -11.82 6.33
N ALA A 13 26.18 -11.32 5.41
CA ALA A 13 25.88 -10.11 4.64
C ALA A 13 24.64 -10.28 3.75
N LEU A 14 24.50 -11.42 3.07
CA LEU A 14 23.33 -11.72 2.26
C LEU A 14 22.05 -11.85 3.11
N ALA A 15 22.15 -12.48 4.28
CA ALA A 15 21.04 -12.56 5.23
C ALA A 15 20.64 -11.18 5.76
N MET A 16 21.62 -10.32 6.08
CA MET A 16 21.35 -8.92 6.48
C MET A 16 20.69 -8.13 5.34
N VAL A 17 21.11 -8.31 4.08
CA VAL A 17 20.48 -7.65 2.93
C VAL A 17 19.05 -8.17 2.71
N MET A 18 18.81 -9.47 2.83
CA MET A 18 17.45 -10.01 2.66
C MET A 18 16.50 -9.63 3.81
N MET A 19 16.99 -9.38 5.03
CA MET A 19 16.16 -8.85 6.12
C MET A 19 15.69 -7.41 5.87
N THR A 20 16.41 -6.63 5.06
CA THR A 20 16.09 -5.21 4.84
C THR A 20 14.92 -4.95 3.88
N THR A 21 14.37 -6.00 3.25
CA THR A 21 13.28 -5.85 2.28
C THR A 21 12.12 -6.77 2.63
N ILE A 22 11.17 -6.27 3.42
CA ILE A 22 9.83 -6.86 3.49
C ILE A 22 9.10 -6.41 2.22
N PRO A 23 8.82 -7.32 1.26
CA PRO A 23 8.18 -6.93 0.02
C PRO A 23 6.74 -6.49 0.32
N ALA A 24 6.37 -5.29 -0.12
CA ALA A 24 5.00 -4.82 -0.04
C ALA A 24 4.06 -5.81 -0.76
N GLN A 25 2.95 -6.18 -0.12
CA GLN A 25 1.97 -7.11 -0.68
C GLN A 25 1.15 -6.38 -1.76
N ALA A 26 1.52 -6.57 -3.02
CA ALA A 26 0.81 -5.98 -4.15
C ALA A 26 -0.33 -6.88 -4.63
N GLU A 27 -1.55 -6.34 -4.64
CA GLU A 27 -2.74 -7.05 -5.08
C GLU A 27 -3.48 -6.22 -6.14
N PHE A 28 -3.81 -6.86 -7.26
CA PHE A 28 -4.64 -6.24 -8.30
C PHE A 28 -6.10 -6.22 -7.86
N LYS A 29 -6.73 -5.05 -7.86
CA LYS A 29 -8.10 -4.86 -7.38
C LYS A 29 -9.10 -4.59 -8.48
N GLY A 30 -8.68 -4.09 -9.65
CA GLY A 30 -9.59 -3.87 -10.77
C GLY A 30 -9.15 -2.74 -11.67
N THR A 31 -10.13 -2.07 -12.29
CA THR A 31 -9.89 -0.97 -13.22
C THR A 31 -10.58 0.31 -12.75
N LEU A 32 -9.91 1.44 -12.98
CA LEU A 32 -10.46 2.79 -12.82
C LEU A 32 -10.59 3.46 -14.18
N GLN A 33 -11.68 4.21 -14.36
CA GLN A 33 -11.92 5.06 -15.52
C GLN A 33 -11.01 6.29 -15.47
N ARG A 34 -10.35 6.61 -16.59
CA ARG A 34 -9.47 7.78 -16.69
C ARG A 34 -10.20 9.12 -16.63
N ASP A 35 -11.45 9.15 -17.07
CA ASP A 35 -12.19 10.40 -17.30
C ASP A 35 -12.89 10.95 -16.05
N GLN A 36 -12.87 10.20 -14.94
CA GLN A 36 -13.62 10.51 -13.72
C GLN A 36 -12.73 10.58 -12.48
N ASP A 37 -13.06 11.48 -11.57
CA ASP A 37 -12.51 11.47 -10.21
C ASP A 37 -13.05 10.24 -9.47
N TRP A 38 -12.38 9.84 -8.40
CA TRP A 38 -12.79 8.69 -7.60
C TRP A 38 -12.62 8.99 -6.11
N LEU A 39 -13.35 8.26 -5.28
CA LEU A 39 -13.35 8.44 -3.84
C LEU A 39 -12.56 7.31 -3.18
N LEU A 40 -11.62 7.69 -2.32
CA LEU A 40 -10.89 6.81 -1.43
C LEU A 40 -11.44 6.99 -0.02
N GLU A 41 -11.96 5.92 0.56
CA GLU A 41 -12.37 5.85 1.95
C GLU A 41 -11.42 4.93 2.71
N ILE A 42 -10.91 5.38 3.84
CA ILE A 42 -10.04 4.59 4.70
C ILE A 42 -10.64 4.64 6.10
N ASN A 43 -11.09 3.48 6.59
CA ASN A 43 -11.51 3.28 7.96
C ASN A 43 -10.36 2.59 8.71
N ASN A 44 -9.76 3.31 9.64
CA ASN A 44 -8.69 2.81 10.50
C ASN A 44 -9.30 2.25 11.79
N GLU A 45 -9.35 0.93 11.92
CA GLU A 45 -9.84 0.26 13.13
C GLU A 45 -8.77 0.13 14.22
N SER A 46 -7.54 0.58 13.94
CA SER A 46 -6.39 0.40 14.83
C SER A 46 -6.30 1.51 15.89
N PRO A 47 -5.63 1.25 17.04
CA PRO A 47 -5.46 2.23 18.11
C PRO A 47 -4.40 3.30 17.81
N ASP A 48 -3.69 3.21 16.69
CA ASP A 48 -2.69 4.18 16.23
C ASP A 48 -3.02 4.66 14.80
N SER A 49 -2.26 5.64 14.30
CA SER A 49 -2.47 6.19 12.96
C SER A 49 -2.01 5.24 11.85
N THR A 50 -2.79 5.15 10.77
CA THR A 50 -2.40 4.49 9.52
C THR A 50 -2.08 5.55 8.46
N THR A 51 -1.05 5.31 7.63
CA THR A 51 -0.77 6.19 6.48
C THR A 51 -1.14 5.47 5.19
N ALA A 52 -1.69 6.22 4.23
CA ALA A 52 -1.91 5.75 2.88
C ALA A 52 -1.36 6.75 1.88
N THR A 53 -0.68 6.25 0.85
CA THR A 53 -0.14 7.06 -0.24
C THR A 53 -0.76 6.63 -1.56
N VAL A 54 -1.27 7.59 -2.31
CA VAL A 54 -1.86 7.36 -3.62
C VAL A 54 -0.86 7.76 -4.69
N TYR A 55 -0.59 6.85 -5.61
CA TYR A 55 0.31 7.06 -6.73
C TYR A 55 -0.40 6.88 -8.07
N TYR A 56 0.04 7.66 -9.06
CA TYR A 56 -0.20 7.37 -10.46
C TYR A 56 1.06 6.92 -11.15
N LEU A 57 0.96 5.80 -11.88
CA LEU A 57 2.05 5.21 -12.62
C LEU A 57 1.76 5.30 -14.11
N GLY A 58 2.53 6.16 -14.79
CA GLY A 58 2.57 6.28 -16.25
C GLY A 58 3.96 5.94 -16.76
N LYS A 59 4.66 6.95 -17.31
CA LYS A 59 6.10 6.85 -17.59
C LYS A 59 6.94 6.93 -16.32
N ASN A 60 6.50 7.77 -15.38
CA ASN A 60 7.08 7.94 -14.06
C ASN A 60 6.02 7.62 -13.00
N LEU A 61 6.47 7.37 -11.78
CA LEU A 61 5.61 7.28 -10.60
C LEU A 61 5.43 8.69 -10.03
N GLU A 62 4.18 9.10 -9.85
CA GLU A 62 3.81 10.41 -9.31
C GLU A 62 3.02 10.19 -8.02
N VAL A 63 3.40 10.90 -6.95
CA VAL A 63 2.64 10.93 -5.69
C VAL A 63 1.52 11.94 -5.85
N ILE A 64 0.29 11.48 -5.70
CA ILE A 64 -0.91 12.31 -5.85
C ILE A 64 -1.36 12.83 -4.50
N GLU A 65 -1.41 11.94 -3.51
CA GLU A 65 -1.91 12.28 -2.18
C GLU A 65 -1.20 11.42 -1.12
N ILE A 66 -0.97 12.00 0.05
CA ILE A 66 -0.52 11.30 1.25
C ILE A 66 -1.53 11.60 2.35
N LEU A 67 -2.16 10.55 2.87
CA LEU A 67 -3.21 10.63 3.86
C LEU A 67 -2.75 9.94 5.14
N THR A 68 -2.88 10.63 6.27
CA THR A 68 -2.72 10.04 7.60
C THR A 68 -4.08 9.97 8.26
N VAL A 69 -4.49 8.76 8.65
CA VAL A 69 -5.77 8.48 9.30
C VAL A 69 -5.50 8.22 10.77
N SER A 70 -6.06 9.03 11.67
CA SER A 70 -5.89 8.84 13.10
C SER A 70 -6.50 7.52 13.58
N ALA A 71 -6.18 7.14 14.81
CA ALA A 71 -6.73 5.96 15.46
C ALA A 71 -8.27 5.98 15.49
N ALA A 72 -8.91 4.85 15.16
CA ALA A 72 -10.36 4.68 15.19
C ALA A 72 -11.16 5.69 14.34
N GLU A 73 -10.54 6.32 13.33
CA GLU A 73 -11.19 7.29 12.45
C GLU A 73 -11.43 6.75 11.04
N THR A 74 -12.41 7.35 10.37
CA THR A 74 -12.64 7.15 8.94
C THR A 74 -12.46 8.47 8.21
N ILE A 75 -11.64 8.46 7.15
CA ILE A 75 -11.54 9.58 6.23
C ILE A 75 -12.12 9.20 4.86
N GLN A 76 -12.61 10.21 4.17
CA GLN A 76 -13.02 10.13 2.77
C GLN A 76 -12.31 11.23 2.00
N GLN A 77 -11.58 10.87 0.96
CA GLN A 77 -10.84 11.78 0.12
C GLN A 77 -11.21 11.57 -1.34
N THR A 78 -11.59 12.64 -2.02
CA THR A 78 -11.72 12.63 -3.48
C THR A 78 -10.34 12.74 -4.09
N ILE A 79 -9.99 11.75 -4.92
CA ILE A 79 -8.74 11.71 -5.66
C ILE A 79 -9.02 12.18 -7.10
N PRO A 80 -8.24 13.14 -7.63
CA PRO A 80 -8.44 13.68 -8.97
C PRO A 80 -8.21 12.60 -10.02
N LYS A 81 -8.96 12.64 -11.12
CA LYS A 81 -8.86 11.67 -12.20
C LYS A 81 -7.43 11.47 -12.75
N PRO A 82 -7.09 10.28 -13.25
CA PRO A 82 -5.77 10.02 -13.81
C PRO A 82 -5.43 10.92 -15.02
N GLY A 83 -4.22 11.46 -15.02
CA GLY A 83 -3.69 12.23 -16.15
C GLY A 83 -3.47 11.40 -17.42
N ARG A 84 -3.20 12.07 -18.55
CA ARG A 84 -2.93 11.41 -19.83
C ARG A 84 -1.68 10.53 -19.72
N GLY A 85 -1.82 9.26 -20.11
CA GLY A 85 -0.71 8.31 -20.14
C GLY A 85 -0.47 7.58 -18.82
N VAL A 86 -1.27 7.85 -17.78
CA VAL A 86 -1.33 6.98 -16.59
C VAL A 86 -1.93 5.64 -16.98
N ARG A 87 -1.25 4.57 -16.57
CA ARG A 87 -1.63 3.18 -16.82
C ARG A 87 -2.13 2.49 -15.56
N ARG A 88 -1.68 2.92 -14.39
CA ARG A 88 -2.09 2.35 -13.10
C ARG A 88 -2.25 3.41 -12.03
N ALA A 89 -3.21 3.17 -11.14
CA ALA A 89 -3.29 3.82 -9.84
C ALA A 89 -2.88 2.82 -8.76
N ILE A 90 -2.14 3.27 -7.76
CA ILE A 90 -1.66 2.43 -6.67
C ILE A 90 -2.01 3.12 -5.36
N VAL A 91 -2.73 2.43 -4.49
CA VAL A 91 -2.94 2.86 -3.10
C VAL A 91 -2.02 2.01 -2.24
N GLU A 92 -0.96 2.63 -1.74
CA GLU A 92 -0.07 2.04 -0.75
C GLU A 92 -0.62 2.34 0.64
N VAL A 93 -0.67 1.35 1.50
CA VAL A 93 -1.21 1.44 2.86
C VAL A 93 -0.18 0.88 3.80
N ASP A 94 0.22 1.70 4.76
CA ASP A 94 1.11 1.36 5.86
C ASP A 94 0.27 1.31 7.15
N PRO A 95 -0.40 0.17 7.41
CA PRO A 95 -1.24 0.02 8.58
C PRO A 95 -0.40 -0.16 9.85
N THR A 96 -1.00 0.17 10.98
CA THR A 96 -0.44 -0.12 12.31
C THR A 96 -0.17 -1.62 12.47
N PHE A 97 1.00 -1.96 13.04
CA PHE A 97 1.38 -3.33 13.34
C PHE A 97 0.40 -3.98 14.31
N ASN A 98 -0.14 -5.15 13.92
CA ASN A 98 -1.09 -5.91 14.72
C ASN A 98 -0.72 -7.40 14.80
N PRO A 99 0.04 -7.82 15.82
CA PRO A 99 0.46 -9.22 15.96
C PRO A 99 -0.72 -10.19 16.13
N ASN A 100 -1.88 -9.71 16.59
CA ASN A 100 -3.06 -10.54 16.86
C ASN A 100 -4.07 -10.58 15.71
N GLY A 101 -3.92 -9.71 14.69
CA GLY A 101 -4.82 -9.64 13.54
C GLY A 101 -6.25 -9.15 13.83
N ASN A 102 -6.51 -8.53 14.98
CA ASN A 102 -7.84 -8.13 15.45
C ASN A 102 -8.39 -6.82 14.84
N TYR A 103 -7.52 -6.02 14.23
CA TYR A 103 -7.78 -4.67 13.71
C TYR A 103 -6.89 -4.41 12.49
N GLY A 104 -7.31 -3.51 11.61
CA GLY A 104 -6.53 -3.11 10.45
C GLY A 104 -7.13 -1.87 9.78
N ALA A 105 -6.64 -1.57 8.59
CA ALA A 105 -7.19 -0.50 7.77
C ALA A 105 -8.12 -1.12 6.71
N ILE A 106 -9.39 -0.70 6.69
CA ILE A 106 -10.32 -1.03 5.62
C ILE A 106 -10.25 0.08 4.60
N VAL A 107 -9.79 -0.25 3.40
CA VAL A 107 -9.67 0.68 2.28
C VAL A 107 -10.75 0.37 1.26
N ARG A 108 -11.52 1.40 0.92
CA ARG A 108 -12.58 1.33 -0.08
C ARG A 108 -12.34 2.36 -1.17
N VAL A 109 -12.42 1.90 -2.42
CA VAL A 109 -12.28 2.71 -3.63
C VAL A 109 -13.60 2.71 -4.37
N VAL A 110 -14.13 3.90 -4.64
CA VAL A 110 -15.44 4.12 -5.26
C VAL A 110 -15.28 5.00 -6.50
N GLN A 111 -15.63 4.45 -7.67
CA GLN A 111 -15.71 5.19 -8.92
C GLN A 111 -16.89 4.65 -9.74
N GLY A 112 -18.10 5.07 -9.35
CA GLY A 112 -19.32 4.44 -9.84
C GLY A 112 -19.44 3.00 -9.33
N ALA A 113 -19.82 2.07 -10.21
CA ALA A 113 -19.83 0.64 -9.91
C ALA A 113 -18.89 -0.10 -10.89
N PRO A 114 -18.04 -1.04 -10.45
CA PRO A 114 -17.99 -1.64 -9.11
C PRO A 114 -17.21 -0.82 -8.06
N ASN A 115 -17.55 -1.05 -6.79
CA ASN A 115 -16.78 -0.56 -5.63
C ASN A 115 -15.81 -1.65 -5.17
N PHE A 116 -14.61 -1.25 -4.77
CA PHE A 116 -13.59 -2.18 -4.28
C PHE A 116 -13.35 -1.97 -2.80
N THR A 117 -13.31 -3.04 -2.01
CA THR A 117 -13.00 -2.99 -0.58
C THR A 117 -11.90 -3.99 -0.27
N SER A 118 -10.92 -3.57 0.50
CA SER A 118 -9.80 -4.39 0.95
C SER A 118 -9.52 -4.14 2.43
N ARG A 119 -9.14 -5.18 3.16
CA ARG A 119 -8.71 -5.05 4.55
C ARG A 119 -7.22 -5.34 4.65
N CYS A 120 -6.46 -4.35 5.09
CA CYS A 120 -5.02 -4.41 5.26
C CYS A 120 -4.71 -4.66 6.73
N ILE A 121 -4.17 -5.84 7.04
CA ILE A 121 -3.84 -6.26 8.41
C ILE A 121 -2.33 -6.55 8.45
N SER A 122 -1.55 -5.66 9.04
CA SER A 122 -0.13 -5.91 9.28
C SER A 122 0.02 -6.92 10.41
N THR A 123 0.61 -8.08 10.10
CA THR A 123 0.94 -9.11 11.11
C THR A 123 2.43 -9.12 11.46
N ARG A 124 3.21 -8.27 10.78
CA ARG A 124 4.64 -8.04 11.00
C ARG A 124 4.94 -6.55 10.91
N GLU A 125 5.85 -6.07 11.75
CA GLU A 125 6.32 -4.69 11.68
C GLU A 125 6.87 -4.38 10.28
N GLY A 126 6.45 -3.26 9.70
CA GLY A 126 6.85 -2.83 8.36
C GLY A 126 6.09 -3.51 7.21
N ASP A 127 5.01 -4.26 7.47
CA ASP A 127 4.12 -4.73 6.41
C ASP A 127 3.45 -3.54 5.70
N THR A 128 3.67 -3.44 4.39
CA THR A 128 3.00 -2.47 3.51
C THR A 128 2.11 -3.21 2.51
N PHE A 129 0.93 -2.66 2.22
CA PHE A 129 -0.02 -3.20 1.24
C PHE A 129 -0.13 -2.28 0.04
N ARG A 130 -0.16 -2.83 -1.18
CA ARG A 130 -0.33 -2.06 -2.41
C ARG A 130 -1.55 -2.55 -3.16
N LEU A 131 -2.60 -1.73 -3.20
CA LEU A 131 -3.80 -1.98 -3.97
C LEU A 131 -3.62 -1.37 -5.36
N VAL A 132 -3.53 -2.22 -6.38
CA VAL A 132 -3.20 -1.80 -7.75
C VAL A 132 -4.44 -1.84 -8.63
N PHE A 133 -4.69 -0.74 -9.34
CA PHE A 133 -5.77 -0.61 -10.30
C PHE A 133 -5.20 -0.26 -11.67
N ASP A 134 -5.66 -0.92 -12.72
CA ASP A 134 -5.36 -0.49 -14.09
C ASP A 134 -6.25 0.70 -14.46
N VAL A 135 -5.74 1.62 -15.27
CA VAL A 135 -6.48 2.80 -15.73
C VAL A 135 -6.90 2.63 -17.18
N VAL A 136 -8.22 2.62 -17.43
CA VAL A 136 -8.84 2.46 -18.74
C VAL A 136 -9.39 3.78 -19.29
#